data_AF-A0A1E1XL57-F1
#
_entry.id   AF-A0A1E1XL57-F1
#
_cell.length_a   1.000
_cell.length_b   1.000
_cell.length_c   1.000
_cell.angle_alpha   90.00
_cell.angle_beta   90.00
_cell.angle_gamma   90.00
#
_symmetry.space_group_name_H-M   'P 1'
#
loop_
_entity.id
_entity.type
_entity.pdbx_description
1 polymer ?
#
loop_
_entity_poly.entity_id
_entity_poly.type
_entity_poly.pdbx_seq_one_letter_code
_entity_poly.pdbx_strand_id
1 'polypeptide(L)'
;KEVRVFGRPELASKVAMFQKKAEEHDRRQKDNPFSARWDGSASAAISKDDPRYGHPEEGSKTDKRGKQAGNLISSEVRVLCENLHEFGAELPDGTRAITFGELFQLYTSISNKVVGILLRARKHGLV
;
A
#
# COMPACT_ATOMS: atom_id res chain seq x y z
N LYS A 1 -19.95 15.65 -29.18
CA LYS A 1 -19.73 16.96 -29.84
C LYS A 1 -18.27 17.32 -29.66
N GLU A 2 -17.51 17.43 -30.74
CA GLU A 2 -16.10 17.80 -30.70
C GLU A 2 -15.97 19.28 -30.34
N VAL A 3 -15.40 19.60 -29.19
CA VAL A 3 -15.21 20.99 -28.73
C VAL A 3 -13.91 21.52 -29.34
N ARG A 4 -14.02 22.33 -30.39
CA ARG A 4 -12.87 22.96 -31.06
C ARG A 4 -12.55 24.30 -30.39
N VAL A 5 -11.42 24.37 -29.68
CA VAL A 5 -10.93 25.60 -29.04
C VAL A 5 -9.88 26.25 -29.93
N PHE A 6 -10.19 27.41 -30.50
CA PHE A 6 -9.27 28.18 -31.33
C PHE A 6 -8.56 29.28 -30.52
N GLY A 7 -7.29 29.52 -30.80
CA GLY A 7 -6.54 30.69 -30.30
C GLY A 7 -6.13 30.69 -28.82
N ARG A 8 -6.29 29.58 -28.08
CA ARG A 8 -5.86 29.44 -26.68
C ARG A 8 -5.21 28.08 -26.41
N PRO A 9 -3.88 27.92 -26.59
CA PRO A 9 -3.20 26.61 -26.51
C PRO A 9 -3.32 25.97 -25.12
N GLU A 10 -3.23 26.77 -24.05
CA GLU A 10 -3.40 26.30 -22.67
C GLU A 10 -4.81 25.74 -22.40
N LEU A 11 -5.85 26.37 -22.98
CA LEU A 11 -7.23 25.91 -22.84
C LEU A 11 -7.46 24.64 -23.65
N ALA A 12 -6.94 24.58 -24.88
CA ALA A 12 -7.00 23.39 -25.72
C ALA A 12 -6.34 22.18 -25.04
N SER A 13 -5.17 22.38 -24.40
CA SER A 13 -4.48 21.35 -23.63
C SER A 13 -5.33 20.83 -22.46
N LYS A 14 -5.95 21.72 -21.67
CA LYS A 14 -6.84 21.32 -20.57
C LYS A 14 -8.08 20.58 -21.06
N VAL A 15 -8.70 21.02 -22.16
CA VAL A 15 -9.85 20.33 -22.78
C VAL A 15 -9.45 18.93 -23.25
N ALA A 16 -8.29 18.79 -23.89
CA ALA A 16 -7.77 17.49 -24.31
C ALA A 16 -7.51 16.56 -23.11
N MET A 17 -6.91 17.06 -22.02
CA MET A 17 -6.72 16.26 -20.79
C MET A 17 -8.05 15.82 -20.19
N PHE A 18 -9.05 16.71 -20.14
CA PHE A 18 -10.37 16.39 -19.64
C PHE A 18 -11.05 15.32 -20.49
N GLN A 19 -11.01 15.47 -21.81
CA GLN A 19 -11.59 14.52 -22.75
C GLN A 19 -10.93 13.13 -22.61
N LYS A 20 -9.60 13.08 -22.54
CA LYS A 20 -8.86 11.84 -22.28
C LYS A 20 -9.30 11.20 -20.96
N LYS A 21 -9.49 11.99 -19.89
CA LYS A 21 -9.96 11.47 -18.59
C LYS A 21 -11.40 10.96 -18.65
N ALA A 22 -12.27 11.63 -19.40
CA ALA A 22 -13.64 11.20 -19.60
C ALA A 22 -13.71 9.86 -20.36
N GLU A 23 -12.89 9.70 -21.40
CA GLU A 23 -12.79 8.45 -22.18
C GLU A 23 -12.20 7.30 -21.36
N GLU A 24 -11.11 7.55 -20.62
CA GLU A 24 -10.52 6.56 -19.70
C GLU A 24 -11.53 6.11 -18.65
N HIS A 25 -12.31 7.04 -18.10
CA HIS A 25 -13.35 6.75 -17.13
C HIS A 25 -14.50 5.95 -17.75
N ASP A 26 -15.00 6.34 -18.91
CA ASP A 26 -16.08 5.61 -19.61
C ASP A 26 -15.68 4.18 -19.91
N ARG A 27 -14.44 3.96 -20.37
CA ARG A 27 -13.87 2.62 -20.57
C ARG A 27 -13.88 1.80 -19.28
N ARG A 28 -13.34 2.35 -18.18
CA ARG A 28 -13.33 1.66 -16.88
C ARG A 28 -14.72 1.34 -16.33
N GLN A 29 -15.72 2.17 -16.63
CA GLN A 29 -17.09 1.93 -16.19
C GLN A 29 -17.78 0.81 -16.98
N LYS A 30 -17.41 0.62 -18.26
CA LYS A 30 -17.86 -0.54 -19.04
C LYS A 30 -17.31 -1.84 -18.48
N ASP A 31 -16.07 -1.81 -18.00
CA ASP A 31 -15.37 -2.94 -17.37
C ASP A 31 -15.64 -3.07 -15.84
N ASN A 32 -16.61 -2.36 -15.25
CA ASN A 32 -16.94 -2.46 -13.82
C ASN A 32 -18.34 -3.07 -13.57
N PRO A 33 -18.47 -4.26 -12.94
CA PRO A 33 -19.75 -4.97 -12.82
C PRO A 33 -20.75 -4.27 -11.91
N PHE A 34 -20.27 -3.30 -11.13
CA PHE A 34 -21.09 -2.47 -10.26
C PHE A 34 -21.51 -1.15 -10.92
N SER A 35 -21.23 -0.96 -12.22
CA SER A 35 -21.58 0.24 -12.97
C SER A 35 -22.86 0.05 -13.78
N ALA A 36 -23.69 1.09 -13.86
CA ALA A 36 -24.84 1.12 -14.77
C ALA A 36 -24.45 1.12 -16.26
N ARG A 37 -23.16 1.36 -16.58
CA ARG A 37 -22.60 1.34 -17.94
C ARG A 37 -21.92 0.02 -18.29
N TRP A 38 -21.98 -0.96 -17.40
CA TRP A 38 -21.46 -2.29 -17.64
C TRP A 38 -22.11 -2.93 -18.87
N ASP A 39 -21.29 -3.42 -19.80
CA ASP A 39 -21.76 -3.97 -21.07
C ASP A 39 -21.91 -5.50 -21.07
N GLY A 40 -21.71 -6.15 -19.92
CA GLY A 40 -21.78 -7.61 -19.82
C GLY A 40 -20.50 -8.32 -20.24
N SER A 41 -19.48 -7.60 -20.72
CA SER A 41 -18.15 -8.18 -20.87
C SER A 41 -17.66 -8.60 -19.49
N ALA A 42 -17.30 -9.87 -19.35
CA ALA A 42 -16.66 -10.32 -18.11
C ALA A 42 -15.39 -9.48 -17.97
N SER A 43 -15.41 -8.45 -17.11
CA SER A 43 -14.21 -7.71 -16.68
C SER A 43 -13.13 -8.74 -16.56
N ALA A 44 -12.12 -8.72 -17.45
CA ALA A 44 -11.22 -9.85 -17.67
C ALA A 44 -10.73 -10.34 -16.31
N ALA A 45 -11.43 -11.33 -15.76
CA ALA A 45 -11.37 -11.56 -14.35
C ALA A 45 -10.03 -12.23 -14.20
N ILE A 46 -9.08 -11.49 -13.63
CA ILE A 46 -7.74 -12.00 -13.40
C ILE A 46 -7.95 -13.35 -12.71
N SER A 47 -7.52 -14.43 -13.36
CA SER A 47 -7.69 -15.77 -12.80
C SER A 47 -7.06 -15.76 -11.41
N LYS A 48 -7.60 -16.55 -10.48
CA LYS A 48 -6.96 -16.72 -9.16
C LYS A 48 -5.52 -17.25 -9.28
N ASP A 49 -5.21 -17.89 -10.40
CA ASP A 49 -3.88 -18.42 -10.73
C ASP A 49 -2.95 -17.39 -11.39
N ASP A 50 -3.46 -16.21 -11.81
CA ASP A 50 -2.60 -15.14 -12.32
C ASP A 50 -1.80 -14.55 -11.15
N PRO A 51 -0.47 -14.45 -11.25
CA PRO A 51 0.38 -13.86 -10.21
C PRO A 51 -0.03 -12.44 -9.79
N ARG A 52 -0.72 -11.69 -10.65
CA ARG A 52 -1.22 -10.33 -10.38
C ARG A 52 -2.58 -10.32 -9.69
N TYR A 53 -3.21 -11.47 -9.48
CA TYR A 53 -4.44 -11.56 -8.71
C TYR A 53 -4.22 -11.02 -7.29
N GLY A 54 -5.12 -10.17 -6.81
CA GLY A 54 -4.99 -9.51 -5.50
C GLY A 54 -3.95 -8.39 -5.42
N HIS A 55 -3.34 -8.00 -6.54
CA HIS A 55 -2.34 -6.92 -6.58
C HIS A 55 -2.88 -5.68 -7.30
N PRO A 56 -2.50 -4.46 -6.87
CA PRO A 56 -2.84 -3.24 -7.60
C PRO A 56 -2.14 -3.21 -8.96
N GLU A 57 -2.69 -2.43 -9.91
CA GLU A 57 -2.01 -2.12 -11.17
C GLU A 57 -0.58 -1.61 -10.91
N GLU A 58 0.41 -2.20 -11.57
CA GLU A 58 1.81 -1.83 -11.38
C GLU A 58 2.06 -0.36 -11.75
N GLY A 59 2.83 0.35 -10.91
CA GLY A 59 3.10 1.77 -11.12
C GLY A 59 1.93 2.70 -10.79
N SER A 60 0.75 2.16 -10.44
CA SER A 60 -0.37 2.95 -9.96
C SER A 60 -0.05 3.65 -8.63
N LYS A 61 -0.86 4.64 -8.26
CA LYS A 61 -0.73 5.29 -6.95
C LYS A 61 -0.93 4.31 -5.80
N THR A 62 -1.78 3.29 -5.98
CA THR A 62 -2.04 2.26 -4.96
C THR A 62 -0.83 1.35 -4.77
N ASP A 63 -0.20 0.91 -5.86
CA ASP A 63 1.06 0.14 -5.81
C ASP A 63 2.17 0.91 -5.08
N LYS A 64 2.39 2.17 -5.45
CA LYS A 64 3.37 3.04 -4.79
C LYS A 64 3.13 3.20 -3.29
N ARG A 65 1.86 3.41 -2.88
CA ARG A 65 1.49 3.49 -1.45
C ARG A 65 1.73 2.16 -0.73
N GLY A 66 1.41 1.03 -1.37
CA GLY A 66 1.66 -0.30 -0.80
C GLY A 66 3.14 -0.54 -0.53
N LYS A 67 4.00 -0.25 -1.51
CA LYS A 67 5.46 -0.33 -1.39
C LYS A 67 6.00 0.59 -0.28
N GLN A 68 5.53 1.84 -0.24
CA GLN A 68 5.94 2.79 0.79
C GLN A 68 5.52 2.33 2.20
N ALA A 69 4.29 1.85 2.36
CA ALA A 69 3.81 1.31 3.62
C ALA A 69 4.64 0.08 4.06
N GLY A 70 4.98 -0.81 3.11
CA GLY A 70 5.87 -1.94 3.36
C GLY A 70 7.23 -1.50 3.91
N ASN A 71 7.88 -0.56 3.23
CA ASN A 71 9.19 -0.03 3.64
C ASN A 71 9.15 0.61 5.04
N LEU A 72 8.10 1.41 5.32
CA LEU A 72 7.91 2.02 6.63
C LEU A 72 7.79 0.95 7.72
N ILE A 73 6.93 -0.04 7.52
CA ILE A 73 6.74 -1.10 8.51
C ILE A 73 8.01 -1.93 8.71
N SER A 74 8.75 -2.24 7.63
CA SER A 74 10.06 -2.90 7.74
C SER A 74 11.06 -2.08 8.56
N SER A 75 11.07 -0.75 8.40
CA SER A 75 11.92 0.11 9.21
C SER A 75 11.51 0.11 10.69
N GLU A 76 10.21 0.08 11.00
CA GLU A 76 9.73 -0.02 12.38
C GLU A 76 10.08 -1.36 13.03
N VAL A 77 9.98 -2.45 12.29
CA VAL A 77 10.40 -3.79 12.75
C VAL A 77 11.89 -3.84 13.01
N ARG A 78 12.71 -3.20 12.17
CA ARG A 78 14.16 -3.10 12.41
C ARG A 78 14.47 -2.37 13.71
N VAL A 79 13.87 -1.20 13.94
CA VAL A 79 14.04 -0.42 15.18
C VAL A 79 13.58 -1.24 16.39
N LEU A 80 12.51 -2.02 16.26
CA LEU A 80 12.10 -2.97 17.30
C LEU A 80 13.20 -3.98 17.63
N CYS A 81 13.82 -4.61 16.63
CA CYS A 81 14.89 -5.57 16.87
C CYS A 81 16.12 -4.91 17.51
N GLU A 82 16.46 -3.68 17.10
CA GLU A 82 17.55 -2.89 17.69
C GLU A 82 17.26 -2.59 19.17
N ASN A 83 16.05 -2.14 19.51
CA ASN A 83 15.63 -1.90 20.89
C ASN A 83 15.61 -3.19 21.73
N LEU A 84 15.17 -4.32 21.17
CA LEU A 84 15.22 -5.61 21.85
C LEU A 84 16.65 -6.04 22.17
N HIS A 85 17.58 -5.77 21.25
CA HIS A 85 18.99 -6.08 21.46
C HIS A 85 19.64 -5.18 22.50
N GLU A 86 19.31 -3.87 22.50
CA GLU A 86 19.89 -2.88 23.41
C GLU A 86 19.34 -2.99 24.83
N PHE A 87 18.03 -3.14 24.99
CA PHE A 87 17.36 -3.11 26.29
C PHE A 87 16.97 -4.50 26.82
N GLY A 88 17.09 -5.54 25.99
CA GLY A 88 16.79 -6.91 26.38
C GLY A 88 17.89 -7.55 27.23
N ALA A 89 17.47 -8.37 28.18
CA ALA A 89 18.36 -9.23 28.95
C ALA A 89 18.90 -10.36 28.05
N GLU A 90 20.19 -10.65 28.18
CA GLU A 90 20.81 -11.79 27.51
C GLU A 90 20.39 -13.10 28.19
N LEU A 91 19.93 -14.05 27.39
CA LEU A 91 19.56 -15.37 27.83
C LEU A 91 20.74 -16.35 27.65
N PRO A 92 20.76 -17.49 28.36
CA PRO A 92 21.85 -18.47 28.26
C PRO A 92 22.10 -19.04 26.86
N ASP A 93 21.11 -18.96 25.96
CA ASP A 93 21.20 -19.39 24.57
C ASP A 93 21.76 -18.30 23.63
N GLY A 94 22.17 -17.15 24.18
CA GLY A 94 22.68 -16.00 23.44
C GLY A 94 21.59 -15.13 22.80
N THR A 95 20.31 -15.45 23.00
CA THR A 95 19.20 -14.59 22.56
C THR A 95 18.98 -13.44 23.54
N ARG A 96 18.31 -12.39 23.08
CA ARG A 96 17.94 -11.23 23.90
C ARG A 96 16.43 -11.24 24.09
N ALA A 97 15.98 -11.10 25.33
CA ALA A 97 14.57 -11.08 25.67
C ALA A 97 14.23 -9.89 26.57
N ILE A 98 13.04 -9.34 26.36
CA ILE A 98 12.45 -8.30 27.20
C ILE A 98 11.01 -8.68 27.50
N THR A 99 10.49 -8.31 28.66
CA THR A 99 9.06 -8.51 28.92
C THR A 99 8.23 -7.54 28.08
N PHE A 100 7.02 -7.95 27.72
CA PHE A 100 6.12 -7.06 26.99
C PHE A 100 5.82 -5.77 27.76
N GLY A 101 5.73 -5.82 29.09
CA GLY A 101 5.47 -4.64 29.92
C GLY A 101 6.58 -3.59 29.82
N GLU A 102 7.84 -4.01 29.94
CA GLU A 102 9.01 -3.13 29.81
C GLU A 102 9.12 -2.58 28.39
N LEU A 103 8.95 -3.43 27.38
CA LEU A 103 8.95 -3.01 25.99
C LEU A 103 7.83 -2.01 25.69
N PHE A 104 6.64 -2.24 26.23
CA PHE A 104 5.51 -1.33 26.06
C PHE A 104 5.80 0.03 26.70
N GLN A 105 6.36 0.05 27.91
CA GLN A 105 6.78 1.29 28.57
C GLN A 105 7.84 2.04 27.77
N LEU A 106 8.87 1.36 27.27
CA LEU A 106 9.88 1.93 26.38
C LEU A 106 9.23 2.56 25.14
N TYR A 107 8.24 1.89 24.56
CA TYR A 107 7.57 2.36 23.36
C TYR A 107 6.55 3.49 23.58
N THR A 108 6.16 3.81 24.83
CA THR A 108 5.24 4.92 25.10
C THR A 108 5.76 6.27 24.59
N SER A 109 7.08 6.48 24.59
CA SER A 109 7.73 7.69 24.07
C SER A 109 8.20 7.57 22.61
N ILE A 110 8.26 6.34 22.07
CA ILE A 110 8.77 6.06 20.72
C ILE A 110 7.65 5.93 19.71
N SER A 111 6.68 5.04 19.96
CA SER A 111 5.61 4.71 19.01
C SER A 111 4.42 4.03 19.68
N ASN A 112 3.21 4.52 19.39
CA ASN A 112 1.95 3.94 19.87
C ASN A 112 1.52 2.66 19.11
N LYS A 113 2.40 2.04 18.32
CA LYS A 113 2.09 0.90 17.43
C LYS A 113 2.83 -0.39 17.79
N VAL A 114 3.46 -0.48 18.96
CA VAL A 114 4.34 -1.60 19.32
C VAL A 114 3.71 -2.98 19.11
N VAL A 115 2.43 -3.16 19.46
CA VAL A 115 1.72 -4.44 19.28
C VAL A 115 1.61 -4.82 17.80
N GLY A 116 1.29 -3.85 16.93
CA GLY A 116 1.20 -4.10 15.49
C GLY A 116 2.56 -4.43 14.86
N ILE A 117 3.61 -3.76 15.32
CA ILE A 117 4.99 -4.00 14.88
C ILE A 117 5.44 -5.40 15.32
N LEU A 118 5.15 -5.80 16.57
CA LEU A 118 5.42 -7.15 17.10
C LEU A 118 4.72 -8.24 16.27
N LEU A 119 3.43 -8.06 15.97
CA LEU A 119 2.69 -9.00 15.13
C LEU A 119 3.32 -9.14 13.74
N ARG A 120 3.82 -8.04 13.17
CA ARG A 120 4.53 -8.06 11.89
C ARG A 120 5.88 -8.76 12.00
N ALA A 121 6.68 -8.46 13.02
CA ALA A 121 7.97 -9.09 13.26
C ALA A 121 7.81 -10.61 13.43
N ARG A 122 6.83 -11.05 14.21
CA ARG A 122 6.49 -12.47 14.42
C ARG A 122 6.09 -13.15 13.10
N LYS A 123 5.32 -12.49 12.24
CA LYS A 123 4.95 -13.01 10.91
C LYS A 123 6.18 -13.31 10.04
N HIS A 124 7.30 -12.63 10.28
CA HIS A 124 8.57 -12.82 9.57
C HIS A 124 9.60 -13.66 10.35
N GLY A 125 9.27 -14.18 11.54
CA GLY A 125 10.18 -14.98 12.36
C GLY A 125 11.38 -14.19 12.90
N LEU A 126 11.21 -12.89 13.13
CA LEU A 126 12.26 -12.01 13.67
C LEU A 126 12.22 -11.89 15.19
N VAL A 127 11.09 -12.25 15.81
CA VAL A 127 10.82 -12.27 17.25
C VAL A 127 9.89 -13.44 17.58
#